data_AF-A0A2R8C5G4-F1
#
_entry.id   AF-A0A2R8C5G4-F1
#
_cell.length_a   1.000
_cell.length_b   1.000
_cell.length_c   1.000
_cell.angle_alpha   90.00
_cell.angle_beta   90.00
_cell.angle_gamma   90.00
#
_symmetry.space_group_name_H-M   'P 1'
#
loop_
_entity.id
_entity.type
_entity.pdbx_description
1 polymer ?
#
loop_
_entity_poly.entity_id
_entity_poly.type
_entity_poly.pdbx_seq_one_letter_code
_entity_poly.pdbx_strand_id
1 'polypeptide(L)' 'MMLPQLPGFERPKRKPPRVMAKLYDAGGEVGKWICYRCNRCGWDSGWIDQTHKSDTEIKRGHPCPECNMVSDG' A
#
# COMPACT_ATOMS: atom_id res chain seq x y z
N MET A 1 -31.61 -9.60 1.43
CA MET A 1 -31.60 -10.61 2.51
C MET A 1 -30.48 -10.27 3.47
N MET A 2 -30.79 -9.73 4.65
CA MET A 2 -29.80 -9.54 5.73
C MET A 2 -29.64 -10.88 6.46
N LEU A 3 -28.42 -11.38 6.56
CA LEU A 3 -28.13 -12.58 7.35
C LEU A 3 -28.39 -12.29 8.83
N PRO A 4 -29.12 -13.17 9.56
CA PRO A 4 -29.30 -13.02 11.00
C PRO A 4 -27.93 -13.11 11.69
N GLN A 5 -27.61 -12.11 12.52
CA GLN A 5 -26.42 -12.12 13.37
C GLN A 5 -26.55 -13.30 14.35
N LEU A 6 -25.63 -14.27 14.29
CA LEU A 6 -25.58 -15.36 15.27
C LEU A 6 -25.30 -14.77 16.67
N PRO A 7 -26.11 -15.06 17.70
CA PRO A 7 -25.83 -14.60 19.05
C PRO A 7 -24.49 -15.17 19.53
N GLY A 8 -23.59 -14.29 19.98
CA GLY A 8 -22.23 -14.65 20.41
C GLY A 8 -21.12 -14.51 19.36
N PHE A 9 -21.45 -14.13 18.12
CA PHE A 9 -20.43 -13.88 17.08
C PHE A 9 -20.07 -12.38 17.01
N GLU A 10 -19.07 -11.95 17.78
CA GLU A 10 -18.45 -10.65 17.59
C GLU A 10 -17.59 -10.66 16.32
N ARG A 11 -17.89 -9.77 15.36
CA ARG A 11 -17.05 -9.64 14.17
C ARG A 11 -15.68 -9.14 14.61
N PRO A 12 -14.58 -9.80 14.21
CA PRO A 12 -13.26 -9.32 14.55
C PRO A 12 -13.10 -7.89 14.03
N LYS A 13 -12.60 -6.99 14.88
CA LYS A 13 -12.30 -5.61 14.46
C LYS A 13 -11.33 -5.68 13.27
N ARG A 14 -11.74 -5.10 12.14
CA ARG A 14 -10.88 -5.04 10.95
C ARG A 14 -9.66 -4.19 11.31
N LYS A 15 -8.47 -4.69 10.98
CA LYS A 15 -7.24 -3.87 11.06
C LYS A 15 -7.43 -2.62 10.19
N PRO A 16 -6.95 -1.45 10.62
CA PRO A 16 -7.06 -0.24 9.83
C PRO A 16 -6.38 -0.46 8.46
N PRO A 17 -6.91 0.13 7.39
CA PRO A 17 -6.29 0.04 6.07
C PRO A 17 -4.89 0.68 6.11
N ARG A 18 -3.93 0.05 5.43
CA ARG A 18 -2.56 0.58 5.32
C ARG A 18 -2.57 1.86 4.48
N VAL A 19 -1.73 2.82 4.84
CA VAL A 19 -1.45 4.01 4.04
C VAL A 19 -0.54 3.62 2.87
N MET A 20 -1.00 3.85 1.64
CA MET A 20 -0.29 3.48 0.42
C MET A 20 0.30 4.73 -0.25
N ALA A 21 1.62 4.76 -0.43
CA ALA A 21 2.31 5.68 -1.31
C ALA A 21 1.96 5.39 -2.77
N LYS A 22 1.80 6.45 -3.57
CA LYS A 22 1.40 6.37 -4.98
C LYS A 22 2.60 6.55 -5.88
N LEU A 23 2.59 5.83 -6.99
CA LEU A 23 3.54 6.05 -8.08
C LEU A 23 3.41 7.51 -8.53
N TYR A 24 4.54 8.21 -8.63
CA TYR A 24 4.58 9.55 -9.20
C TYR A 24 5.53 9.66 -10.39
N ASP A 25 6.53 8.78 -10.47
CA ASP A 25 7.47 8.74 -11.59
C ASP A 25 7.77 7.29 -11.99
N ALA A 26 7.97 7.10 -13.29
CA ALA A 26 8.28 5.81 -13.88
C ALA A 26 9.23 6.03 -15.06
N GLY A 27 10.33 5.28 -15.08
CA GLY A 27 11.39 5.43 -16.07
C GLY A 27 12.26 4.18 -16.18
N GLY A 28 13.05 4.11 -17.25
CA GLY A 28 13.99 3.02 -17.49
C GLY A 28 13.84 2.43 -18.89
N GLU A 29 14.95 2.40 -19.63
CA GLU A 29 15.00 1.86 -21.00
C GLU A 29 14.99 0.32 -21.03
N VAL A 30 15.46 -0.32 -19.96
CA VAL A 30 15.69 -1.78 -19.90
C VAL A 30 15.02 -2.46 -18.69
N GLY A 31 14.22 -1.72 -17.92
CA GLY A 31 13.58 -2.19 -16.69
C GLY A 31 12.51 -1.23 -16.19
N LYS A 32 11.68 -1.68 -15.24
CA LYS A 32 10.62 -0.85 -14.64
C LYS A 32 11.13 -0.22 -13.36
N TRP A 33 11.83 0.92 -13.47
CA TRP A 33 12.20 1.72 -12.31
C TRP A 33 11.07 2.68 -11.98
N ILE A 34 10.64 2.67 -10.73
CA ILE A 34 9.45 3.39 -10.28
C ILE A 34 9.78 4.14 -9.00
N CYS A 35 9.26 5.36 -8.88
CA CYS A 35 9.28 6.13 -7.64
C CYS A 35 7.87 6.25 -7.04
N TYR A 36 7.77 6.06 -5.73
CA TYR A 36 6.55 6.22 -4.96
C TYR A 36 6.68 7.36 -3.97
N ARG A 37 5.61 8.15 -3.84
CA ARG A 37 5.50 9.22 -2.85
C ARG A 37 4.25 9.05 -2.00
N CYS A 38 4.41 9.19 -0.69
CA CYS A 38 3.29 9.20 0.24
C CYS A 38 2.61 10.57 0.25
N ASN A 39 1.33 10.64 -0.14
CA ASN A 39 0.55 11.89 -0.07
C ASN A 39 0.27 12.37 1.35
N ARG A 40 0.49 11.53 2.37
CA ARG A 40 0.21 11.86 3.78
C ARG A 40 1.40 12.49 4.49
N CYS A 41 2.59 11.89 4.38
CA CYS A 41 3.79 12.35 5.09
C CYS A 41 4.91 12.87 4.17
N GLY A 42 4.77 12.73 2.85
CA GLY A 42 5.78 13.16 1.89
C GLY A 42 6.93 12.17 1.69
N TRP A 43 6.96 11.02 2.39
CA TRP A 43 7.98 9.98 2.20
C TRP A 43 8.12 9.59 0.72
N ASP A 44 9.36 9.49 0.26
CA ASP A 44 9.77 9.10 -1.09
C ASP A 44 10.54 7.78 -1.04
N SER A 45 10.21 6.84 -1.94
CA SER A 45 10.88 5.54 -2.00
C SER A 45 12.23 5.55 -2.70
N GLY A 46 12.57 6.64 -3.40
CA GLY A 46 13.56 6.63 -4.47
C GLY A 46 13.16 5.71 -5.64
N TRP A 47 14.09 5.57 -6.58
CA TRP A 47 13.98 4.64 -7.70
C TRP A 47 14.12 3.20 -7.21
N ILE A 48 13.04 2.43 -7.32
CA ILE A 48 13.05 0.99 -7.00
C ILE A 48 12.77 0.17 -8.27
N ASP A 49 13.52 -0.91 -8.45
CA ASP A 49 13.26 -1.88 -9.50
C ASP A 49 11.96 -2.63 -9.20
N GLN A 50 11.06 -2.62 -10.17
CA GLN A 50 9.79 -3.36 -10.15
C GLN A 50 9.62 -4.16 -11.45
N THR A 51 10.71 -4.56 -12.09
CA THR A 51 10.66 -5.31 -13.36
C THR A 51 9.85 -6.60 -13.24
N HIS A 52 9.82 -7.21 -12.06
CA HIS A 52 9.02 -8.40 -11.77
C HIS A 52 7.52 -8.15 -11.55
N LYS A 53 7.06 -6.90 -11.50
CA LYS A 53 5.64 -6.56 -11.23
C LYS A 53 4.87 -6.17 -12.48
N SER A 54 3.60 -6.53 -12.49
CA SER A 54 2.64 -6.04 -13.47
C SER A 54 2.31 -4.56 -13.25
N ASP A 55 1.85 -3.88 -14.30
CA ASP A 55 1.46 -2.46 -14.23
C ASP A 55 0.36 -2.21 -13.18
N THR A 56 -0.56 -3.17 -13.06
CA THR A 56 -1.63 -3.15 -12.05
C THR A 56 -1.07 -3.19 -10.63
N GLU A 57 -0.07 -4.04 -10.36
CA GLU A 57 0.58 -4.10 -9.05
C GLU A 57 1.36 -2.84 -8.73
N ILE A 58 2.03 -2.28 -9.72
CA ILE A 58 2.76 -1.02 -9.60
C ILE A 58 1.79 0.12 -9.23
N LYS A 59 0.63 0.21 -9.91
CA LYS A 59 -0.40 1.23 -9.68
C LYS A 59 -1.17 1.07 -8.35
N ARG A 60 -1.19 -0.12 -7.74
CA ARG A 60 -1.78 -0.31 -6.40
C ARG A 60 -1.06 0.54 -5.34
N GLY A 61 0.23 0.80 -5.52
CA GLY A 61 1.04 1.63 -4.64
C GLY A 61 1.95 0.81 -3.72
N HIS A 62 2.88 1.50 -3.07
CA HIS A 62 3.81 0.93 -2.11
C HIS A 62 3.37 1.27 -0.69
N PRO A 63 3.34 0.34 0.28
CA PRO A 63 3.03 0.70 1.67
C PRO A 63 4.05 1.72 2.18
N CYS A 64 3.57 2.83 2.74
CA CYS A 64 4.44 3.86 3.31
C CYS A 64 5.03 3.36 4.64
N PRO A 65 6.36 3.28 4.80
CA PRO A 65 6.98 2.83 6.05
C PRO A 65 6.67 3.81 7.19
N GLU A 66 6.76 5.12 6.95
CA GLU A 66 6.53 6.15 7.97
C GLU A 66 5.10 6.14 8.53
N CYS A 67 4.09 6.12 7.65
CA CYS A 67 2.68 6.15 8.06
C CYS A 67 2.17 4.81 8.58
N ASN A 68 2.85 3.70 8.26
CA ASN A 68 2.48 2.36 8.70
C ASN A 68 3.47 1.80 9.73
N MET A 69 4.33 2.62 10.32
CA MET A 69 5.04 2.24 11.53
C MET A 69 4.00 1.97 12.61
N VAL A 70 3.65 0.70 12.77
CA VAL A 70 2.93 0.21 13.94
C VAL A 70 3.97 0.27 15.05
N SER A 71 3.84 1.26 15.93
CA SER A 71 4.46 1.15 17.26
C SER A 71 3.97 -0.17 17.84
N ASP A 72 4.88 -1.13 17.98
CA ASP A 72 4.65 -2.34 18.75
C ASP A 72 4.27 -1.89 20.17
N GLY A 73 2.99 -2.06 20.52
CA GLY A 73 2.40 -1.59 21.78
C GLY A 73 1.16 -2.41 22.09
#